data_AF-A0A0M6XTP2-F1
#
_entry.id   AF-A0A0M6XTP2-F1
#
_cell.length_a   1.000
_cell.length_b   1.000
_cell.length_c   1.000
_cell.angle_alpha   90.00
_cell.angle_beta   90.00
_cell.angle_gamma   90.00
#
_symmetry.space_group_name_H-M   'P 1'
#
loop_
_entity.id
_entity.type
_entity.pdbx_description
1 polymer ?
#
loop_
_entity_poly.entity_id
_entity_poly.type
_entity_poly.pdbx_seq_one_letter_code
_entity_poly.pdbx_strand_id
1 'polypeptide(L)' 'MTSNLSDLINETPRDLLTGEPYPEPTEPRPDDAEIEAMLFDRACTATDGCEGVDPDGTCYHGHPSWLLRLGIL' A
#
# COMPACT_ATOMS: atom_id res chain seq x y z
N MET A 1 -17.37 2.40 21.91
CA MET A 1 -16.24 2.18 20.99
C MET A 1 -16.57 2.98 19.75
N THR A 2 -16.06 4.21 19.66
CA THR A 2 -16.32 5.10 18.53
C THR A 2 -15.48 4.60 17.35
N SER A 3 -16.11 3.87 16.44
CA SER A 3 -15.52 3.58 15.13
C SER A 3 -15.19 4.93 14.49
N ASN A 4 -13.90 5.19 14.30
CA ASN A 4 -13.43 6.47 13.79
C ASN A 4 -13.63 6.46 12.27
N LEU A 5 -14.09 7.57 11.70
CA LEU A 5 -14.36 7.64 10.26
C LEU A 5 -13.08 7.45 9.42
N SER A 6 -11.91 7.61 10.04
CA SER A 6 -10.59 7.31 9.49
C SER A 6 -10.30 5.81 9.35
N ASP A 7 -11.01 4.93 10.06
CA ASP A 7 -10.88 3.46 9.95
C ASP A 7 -11.64 2.90 8.73
N LEU A 8 -12.38 3.76 8.01
CA LEU A 8 -13.13 3.44 6.79
C LEU A 8 -12.38 3.81 5.51
N ILE A 9 -11.15 4.33 5.63
CA ILE A 9 -10.21 4.38 4.51
C ILE A 9 -9.72 2.94 4.33
N ASN A 10 -9.90 2.34 3.14
CA ASN A 10 -9.72 0.92 2.80
C ASN A 10 -8.27 0.39 2.92
N GLU A 11 -7.61 0.67 4.03
CA GLU A 11 -6.33 0.06 4.33
C GLU A 11 -6.46 -1.46 4.43
N THR A 12 -5.61 -2.15 3.67
CA THR A 12 -5.49 -3.61 3.65
C THR A 12 -4.22 -3.98 4.43
N PRO A 13 -4.30 -4.22 5.76
CA PRO A 13 -3.12 -4.46 6.60
C PRO A 13 -2.57 -5.88 6.48
N ARG A 14 -3.15 -6.72 5.61
CA ARG A 14 -2.82 -8.13 5.45
C ARG A 14 -2.87 -8.49 3.98
N ASP A 15 -1.99 -9.37 3.56
CA ASP A 15 -2.05 -9.97 2.23
C ASP A 15 -3.36 -10.77 2.09
N LEU A 16 -4.13 -10.49 1.03
CA LEU A 16 -5.41 -11.15 0.77
C LEU A 16 -5.24 -12.57 0.23
N LEU A 17 -4.09 -12.90 -0.35
CA LEU A 17 -3.77 -14.23 -0.88
C LEU A 17 -3.28 -15.16 0.23
N THR A 18 -2.39 -14.68 1.09
CA THR A 18 -1.76 -15.50 2.14
C THR A 18 -2.42 -15.34 3.52
N GLY A 19 -3.09 -14.22 3.77
CA GLY A 19 -3.64 -13.86 5.08
C GLY A 19 -2.60 -13.34 6.08
N GLU A 20 -1.32 -13.32 5.70
CA GLU A 20 -0.23 -12.84 6.56
C GLU A 20 -0.28 -11.31 6.70
N PRO A 21 0.07 -10.77 7.87
CA PRO A 21 0.12 -9.32 8.06
C PRO A 21 1.23 -8.71 7.21
N TYR A 22 0.94 -7.57 6.58
CA TYR A 22 2.00 -6.78 5.97
C TYR A 22 2.86 -6.13 7.06
N PRO A 23 4.16 -5.89 6.78
CA PRO A 23 4.96 -5.02 7.63
C PRO A 23 4.33 -3.63 7.76
N GLU A 24 4.50 -3.01 8.92
CA GLU A 24 4.09 -1.63 9.14
C GLU A 24 4.82 -0.70 8.15
N PRO A 25 4.13 0.28 7.53
CA PRO A 25 4.78 1.27 6.68
C PRO A 25 5.91 1.98 7.42
N THR A 26 7.05 2.16 6.75
CA THR A 26 8.18 2.95 7.27
C THR A 26 8.31 4.30 6.57
N GLU A 27 7.68 4.47 5.41
CA GLU A 27 7.50 5.75 4.74
C GLU A 27 6.09 6.33 5.00
N PRO A 28 5.92 7.65 4.93
CA PRO A 28 4.61 8.27 5.04
C PRO A 28 3.73 7.88 3.86
N ARG A 29 2.41 7.87 4.10
CA ARG A 29 1.42 7.67 3.04
C ARG A 29 1.60 8.75 1.96
N PRO A 30 1.74 8.37 0.68
CA PRO A 30 1.77 9.31 -0.44
C PRO A 30 0.47 10.10 -0.52
N ASP A 31 0.54 11.30 -1.09
CA ASP A 31 -0.67 12.07 -1.35
C ASP A 31 -1.50 11.47 -2.50
N ASP A 32 -2.73 11.96 -2.67
CA ASP A 32 -3.65 11.40 -3.65
C ASP A 32 -3.15 11.58 -5.11
N ALA A 33 -2.33 12.60 -5.39
CA ALA A 33 -1.75 12.82 -6.72
C ALA A 33 -0.61 11.83 -7.00
N GLU A 34 0.21 11.53 -6.00
CA GLU A 34 1.24 10.48 -6.06
C GLU A 34 0.61 9.10 -6.24
N ILE A 35 -0.49 8.80 -5.52
CA ILE A 35 -1.26 7.56 -5.68
C ILE A 35 -1.83 7.45 -7.10
N GLU A 36 -2.40 8.53 -7.64
CA GLU A 36 -2.93 8.56 -9.00
C GLU A 36 -1.82 8.31 -10.04
N ALA A 37 -0.65 8.94 -9.88
CA ALA A 37 0.50 8.71 -10.76
C ALA A 37 0.95 7.25 -10.74
N MET A 38 1.06 6.62 -9.57
CA MET A 38 1.40 5.20 -9.42
C MET A 38 0.42 4.28 -10.16
N LEU A 39 -0.88 4.61 -10.14
CA LEU A 39 -1.91 3.84 -10.84
C LEU A 39 -1.76 3.88 -12.37
N PHE A 40 -1.36 5.02 -12.93
CA PHE A 40 -1.26 5.21 -14.38
C PHE A 40 0.12 4.87 -14.96
N ASP A 41 1.20 5.13 -14.22
CA ASP A 41 2.58 4.99 -14.72
C ASP A 41 3.16 3.58 -14.58
N ARG A 42 2.44 2.65 -13.92
CA ARG A 42 2.87 1.26 -13.66
C ARG A 42 4.21 1.12 -12.94
N ALA A 43 4.68 2.18 -12.29
CA ALA A 43 5.81 2.17 -11.39
C ALA A 43 5.31 2.60 -10.01
N CYS A 44 5.32 1.68 -9.05
CA CYS A 44 4.86 1.94 -7.70
C CYS A 44 6.02 1.98 -6.71
N THR A 45 5.81 2.75 -5.65
CA THR A 45 6.66 2.73 -4.46
C THR A 45 6.01 1.84 -3.41
N ALA A 46 6.81 1.03 -2.73
CA ALA A 46 6.37 0.26 -1.58
C ALA A 46 6.28 1.09 -0.30
N THR A 47 5.65 0.53 0.73
CA THR A 47 5.47 1.20 2.03
C THR A 47 6.77 1.42 2.81
N ASP A 48 7.90 0.90 2.32
CA ASP A 48 9.26 1.15 2.80
C ASP A 48 10.10 2.07 1.90
N GLY A 49 9.50 2.66 0.86
CA GLY A 49 10.20 3.52 -0.07
C GLY A 49 10.94 2.79 -1.18
N CYS A 50 10.85 1.45 -1.30
CA CYS A 50 11.38 0.75 -2.46
C CYS A 50 10.64 1.17 -3.73
N GLU A 51 11.38 1.67 -4.72
CA GLU A 51 10.85 2.08 -6.02
C GLU A 51 10.87 0.93 -7.04
N GLY A 52 10.03 1.04 -8.08
CA GLY A 52 9.99 0.07 -9.17
C GLY A 52 9.35 -1.26 -8.76
N VAL A 53 8.46 -1.23 -7.76
CA VAL A 53 7.67 -2.39 -7.33
C VAL A 53 6.43 -2.47 -8.22
N ASP A 54 6.00 -3.69 -8.54
CA ASP A 54 4.76 -3.91 -9.26
C ASP A 54 3.55 -3.36 -8.47
N PRO A 55 2.52 -2.82 -9.14
CA PRO A 55 1.33 -2.26 -8.47
C PRO A 55 0.60 -3.23 -7.53
N ASP A 56 0.56 -4.51 -7.85
CA ASP A 56 0.00 -5.60 -7.04
C ASP A 56 1.09 -6.41 -6.30
N GLY A 57 2.32 -5.89 -6.31
CA GLY A 57 3.50 -6.57 -5.83
C GLY A 57 3.95 -6.14 -4.44
N THR A 58 4.94 -6.88 -3.96
CA THR A 58 5.65 -6.68 -2.71
C THR A 58 7.13 -6.60 -3.01
N CYS A 59 7.86 -5.66 -2.40
CA CYS A 59 9.30 -5.57 -2.56
C CYS A 59 10.02 -6.76 -1.92
N TYR A 60 11.32 -6.90 -2.15
CA TYR A 60 12.13 -7.99 -1.59
C TYR A 60 12.31 -7.92 -0.06
N HIS A 61 12.00 -6.78 0.57
CA HIS A 61 11.93 -6.65 2.02
C HIS A 61 10.60 -7.11 2.62
N GLY A 62 9.60 -7.44 1.78
CA GLY A 62 8.27 -7.87 2.21
C GLY A 62 7.26 -6.75 2.38
N HIS A 63 7.59 -5.51 2.02
CA HIS A 63 6.64 -4.39 2.03
C HIS A 63 5.78 -4.35 0.77
N PRO A 64 4.45 -4.24 0.89
CA PRO A 64 3.56 -4.14 -0.26
C PRO A 64 3.74 -2.78 -0.97
N SER A 65 3.32 -2.71 -2.23
CA SER A 65 3.08 -1.43 -2.90
C SER A 65 2.07 -0.59 -2.10
N TRP A 66 2.13 0.75 -2.23
CA TRP A 66 1.10 1.61 -1.62
C TRP A 66 -0.30 1.32 -2.17
N LEU A 67 -0.45 0.98 -3.45
CA LEU A 67 -1.75 0.67 -4.05
C LEU A 67 -2.38 -0.58 -3.43
N LEU A 68 -1.56 -1.61 -3.19
CA LEU A 68 -1.97 -2.85 -2.53
C LEU A 68 -2.31 -2.61 -1.05
N ARG A 69 -1.47 -1.83 -0.32
CA ARG A 69 -1.73 -1.46 1.08
C ARG A 69 -3.02 -0.64 1.26
N LEU A 70 -3.39 0.16 0.26
CA LEU A 70 -4.59 1.00 0.25
C LEU A 70 -5.82 0.29 -0.34
N GLY A 71 -5.70 -0.98 -0.74
CA GLY A 71 -6.81 -1.77 -1.30
C GLY A 71 -7.37 -1.19 -2.61
N ILE A 72 -6.54 -0.48 -3.39
CA ILE A 72 -6.90 0.10 -4.69
C ILE A 72 -6.79 -0.96 -5.80
N LEU A 73 -5.84 -1.89 -5.65
CA LEU A 73 -5.58 -3.07 -6.48
C LEU A 73 -5.45 -4.28 -5.57
#